data_AF-A0A3N6A1X9-F1
#
_entry.id   AF-A0A3N6A1X9-F1
#
_cell.length_a   1.000
_cell.length_b   1.000
_cell.length_c   1.000
_cell.angle_alpha   90.00
_cell.angle_beta   90.00
_cell.angle_gamma   90.00
#
_symmetry.space_group_name_H-M   'P 1'
#
loop_
_entity.id
_entity.type
_entity.pdbx_description
1 polymer ?
#
loop_
_entity_poly.entity_id
_entity_poly.type
_entity_poly.pdbx_seq_one_letter_code
_entity_poly.pdbx_strand_id
1 'polypeptide(L)'
;MSDGQKSMTRRSFIGNSARAATAAGLAAQAAIGPASGRVLGANDRIRMGFIGVGNRGSELLGYFMAAPDVEIAALCDVYEPYLWRDRTKVDPRFVKDLGNKVPPMGEKFTKEPVREKDFRKLLERKDIDAVCIATPDHWHAIQTILACQAGKDVYVEKPLTITIAEGRRMVETARQTNRVVQVGLNRRGSSVYREAVGLVSGGTLGRVTLARAVYTSRMFPN
;
A
#
# COMPACT_ATOMS: atom_id res chain seq x y z
N MET A 1 59.06 -0.67 47.29
CA MET A 1 57.80 0.13 47.20
C MET A 1 57.29 0.03 45.78
N SER A 2 55.97 -0.15 45.60
CA SER A 2 55.22 -0.20 44.32
C SER A 2 55.49 -1.46 43.45
N ASP A 3 54.53 -2.14 42.84
CA ASP A 3 53.08 -2.05 42.83
C ASP A 3 52.50 -3.43 42.46
N GLY A 4 51.50 -3.90 43.21
CA GLY A 4 50.77 -5.13 42.91
C GLY A 4 49.69 -4.86 41.87
N GLN A 5 49.88 -5.38 40.66
CA GLN A 5 48.88 -5.35 39.59
C GLN A 5 47.67 -6.22 39.98
N LYS A 6 46.56 -5.61 40.39
CA LYS A 6 45.31 -6.34 40.70
C LYS A 6 44.68 -6.85 39.40
N SER A 7 44.65 -8.18 39.25
CA SER A 7 43.95 -8.89 38.18
C SER A 7 42.43 -8.60 38.22
N MET A 8 41.91 -8.04 37.13
CA MET A 8 40.48 -7.81 36.92
C MET A 8 39.76 -9.14 36.72
N THR A 9 38.93 -9.54 37.68
CA THR A 9 38.13 -10.76 37.57
C THR A 9 36.84 -10.49 36.79
N ARG A 10 36.36 -11.49 36.03
CA ARG A 10 35.11 -11.42 35.23
C ARG A 10 33.90 -10.90 36.01
N ARG A 11 33.87 -11.12 37.32
CA ARG A 11 32.82 -10.66 38.24
C ARG A 11 32.87 -9.14 38.50
N SER A 12 34.06 -8.52 38.47
CA SER A 12 34.19 -7.04 38.55
C SER A 12 33.80 -6.36 37.23
N PHE A 13 34.03 -7.01 36.09
CA PHE A 13 33.62 -6.51 34.78
C PHE A 13 32.09 -6.44 34.65
N ILE A 14 31.38 -7.53 34.97
CA ILE A 14 29.91 -7.58 34.97
C ILE A 14 29.31 -6.61 35.99
N GLY A 15 29.93 -6.48 37.17
CA GLY A 15 29.53 -5.51 38.19
C GLY A 15 29.65 -4.05 37.73
N ASN A 16 30.66 -3.74 36.92
CA ASN A 16 30.84 -2.41 36.33
C ASN A 16 29.90 -2.15 35.14
N SER A 17 29.56 -3.17 34.34
CA SER A 17 28.58 -3.04 33.24
C SER A 17 27.15 -2.76 33.77
N ALA A 18 26.76 -3.36 34.89
CA ALA A 18 25.45 -3.13 35.51
C ALA A 18 25.30 -1.72 36.12
N ARG A 19 26.41 -1.10 36.55
CA ARG A 19 26.44 0.28 37.07
C ARG A 19 26.44 1.34 35.95
N ALA A 20 26.99 1.01 34.78
CA ALA A 20 26.89 1.88 33.60
C ALA A 20 25.45 1.92 33.03
N ALA A 21 24.71 0.81 33.11
CA ALA A 21 23.33 0.73 32.62
C ALA A 21 22.34 1.57 33.48
N THR A 22 22.61 1.73 34.77
CA THR A 22 21.72 2.48 35.68
C THR A 22 21.90 4.00 35.60
N ALA A 23 23.10 4.49 35.26
CA ALA A 23 23.33 5.91 35.02
C ALA A 23 22.74 6.40 33.67
N ALA A 24 22.74 5.55 32.64
CA ALA A 24 22.12 5.88 31.35
C ALA A 24 20.58 5.83 31.38
N GLY A 25 19.98 5.03 32.26
CA GLY A 25 18.52 4.89 32.38
C GLY A 25 17.79 6.05 33.09
N LEU A 26 18.52 6.85 33.89
CA LEU A 26 17.95 7.99 34.62
C LEU A 26 18.01 9.32 33.82
N ALA A 27 18.90 9.43 32.84
CA ALA A 27 18.93 10.59 31.93
C ALA A 27 17.90 10.49 30.78
N ALA A 28 17.40 9.30 30.48
CA ALA A 28 16.43 9.07 29.41
C ALA A 28 14.97 9.42 29.78
N GLN A 29 14.67 9.71 31.05
CA GLN A 29 13.30 10.00 31.51
C GLN A 29 12.91 11.49 31.43
N ALA A 30 13.86 12.38 31.09
CA ALA A 30 13.60 13.83 30.99
C ALA A 30 13.23 14.32 29.57
N ALA A 31 13.06 13.42 28.60
CA ALA A 31 12.66 13.75 27.24
C ALA A 31 11.30 13.14 26.87
N ILE A 32 10.29 13.30 27.73
CA ILE A 32 8.89 13.14 27.32
C ILE A 32 8.42 14.49 26.74
N GLY A 33 8.93 14.80 25.54
CA GLY A 33 8.28 15.72 24.63
C GLY A 33 7.13 15.02 23.89
N PRO A 34 6.22 15.76 23.22
CA PRO A 34 5.14 15.14 22.46
C PRO A 34 5.74 14.14 21.47
N ALA A 35 5.15 12.94 21.41
CA ALA A 35 5.64 11.81 20.62
C ALA A 35 5.96 12.24 19.18
N SER A 36 7.23 12.51 18.88
CA SER A 36 7.71 12.56 17.51
C SER A 36 7.48 11.17 16.94
N GLY A 37 6.63 11.10 15.91
CA GLY A 37 6.28 9.86 15.23
C GLY A 37 7.54 9.04 14.95
N ARG A 38 7.53 7.78 15.39
CA ARG A 38 8.59 6.80 15.12
C ARG A 38 8.89 6.84 13.63
N VAL A 39 10.06 7.37 13.26
CA VAL A 39 10.53 7.36 11.87
C VAL A 39 10.71 5.89 11.50
N LEU A 40 9.78 5.36 10.69
CA LEU A 40 9.85 3.98 10.21
C LEU A 40 11.13 3.81 9.39
N GLY A 41 11.96 2.84 9.79
CA GLY A 41 13.17 2.48 9.05
C GLY A 41 12.80 1.88 7.69
N ALA A 42 13.75 1.84 6.75
CA ALA A 42 13.52 1.29 5.42
C ALA A 42 13.03 -0.18 5.44
N ASN A 43 13.43 -0.96 6.45
CA ASN A 43 12.99 -2.36 6.64
C ASN A 43 11.60 -2.50 7.27
N ASP A 44 11.03 -1.41 7.80
CA ASP A 44 9.69 -1.41 8.42
C ASP A 44 8.59 -0.97 7.44
N ARG A 45 8.94 -0.70 6.17
CA ARG A 45 8.01 -0.23 5.14
C ARG A 45 7.59 -1.36 4.21
N ILE A 46 6.31 -1.37 3.84
CA ILE A 46 5.76 -2.23 2.79
C ILE A 46 6.25 -1.71 1.44
N ARG A 47 7.03 -2.52 0.73
CA ARG A 47 7.51 -2.22 -0.61
C ARG A 47 6.43 -2.61 -1.61
N MET A 48 5.72 -1.61 -2.13
CA MET A 48 4.56 -1.81 -2.99
C MET A 48 4.91 -1.63 -4.47
N GLY A 49 4.47 -2.59 -5.30
CA GLY A 49 4.45 -2.46 -6.75
C GLY A 49 3.09 -1.99 -7.26
N PHE A 50 3.05 -1.24 -8.35
CA PHE A 50 1.81 -0.81 -9.01
C PHE A 50 1.69 -1.44 -10.39
N ILE A 51 0.55 -2.06 -10.67
CA ILE A 51 0.22 -2.68 -11.97
C ILE A 51 -0.98 -1.92 -12.53
N GLY A 52 -0.73 -1.11 -13.57
CA GLY A 52 -1.66 -0.11 -14.09
C GLY A 52 -1.54 1.20 -13.33
N VAL A 53 -0.94 2.22 -13.95
CA VAL A 53 -0.76 3.57 -13.38
C VAL A 53 -1.39 4.65 -14.26
N GLY A 54 -2.48 4.30 -14.94
CA GLY A 54 -3.37 5.26 -15.58
C GLY A 54 -4.14 6.13 -14.59
N ASN A 55 -5.30 6.67 -15.01
CA ASN A 55 -6.04 7.64 -14.19
C ASN A 55 -6.29 7.13 -12.76
N ARG A 56 -6.99 6.00 -12.63
CA ARG A 56 -7.33 5.44 -11.31
C ARG A 56 -6.09 4.95 -10.55
N GLY A 57 -5.15 4.32 -11.25
CA GLY A 57 -3.88 3.88 -10.65
C GLY A 57 -3.06 5.05 -10.09
N SER A 58 -3.09 6.21 -10.74
CA SER A 58 -2.40 7.44 -10.29
C SER A 58 -3.06 8.04 -9.04
N GLU A 59 -4.39 8.01 -8.94
CA GLU A 59 -5.09 8.42 -7.70
C GLU A 59 -4.70 7.52 -6.52
N LEU A 60 -4.71 6.20 -6.74
CA LEU A 60 -4.28 5.22 -5.73
C LEU A 60 -2.81 5.41 -5.35
N LEU A 61 -1.95 5.66 -6.33
CA LEU A 61 -0.54 5.94 -6.11
C LEU A 61 -0.38 7.11 -5.15
N GLY A 62 -1.12 8.20 -5.36
CA GLY A 62 -1.13 9.34 -4.43
C GLY A 62 -1.54 8.96 -3.01
N TYR A 63 -2.58 8.14 -2.84
CA TYR A 63 -3.02 7.69 -1.51
C TYR A 63 -1.99 6.80 -0.81
N PHE A 64 -1.38 5.86 -1.53
CA PHE A 64 -0.37 4.97 -0.96
C PHE A 64 0.97 5.69 -0.69
N MET A 65 1.34 6.68 -1.51
CA MET A 65 2.51 7.54 -1.22
C MET A 65 2.33 8.41 0.02
N ALA A 66 1.10 8.72 0.40
CA ALA A 66 0.79 9.45 1.63
C ALA A 66 0.84 8.55 2.88
N ALA A 67 0.85 7.23 2.72
CA ALA A 67 0.96 6.29 3.83
C ALA A 67 2.43 6.21 4.31
N PRO A 68 2.73 6.51 5.59
CA PRO A 68 4.10 6.62 6.08
C PRO A 68 4.85 5.28 6.10
N ASP A 69 4.13 4.17 6.08
CA ASP A 69 4.58 2.78 6.12
C ASP A 69 4.68 2.13 4.74
N VAL A 70 4.52 2.90 3.65
CA VAL A 70 4.61 2.39 2.28
C VAL A 70 5.78 3.03 1.53
N GLU A 71 6.48 2.23 0.74
CA GLU A 71 7.46 2.67 -0.26
C GLU A 71 7.03 2.15 -1.63
N ILE A 72 6.94 3.03 -2.62
CA ILE A 72 6.65 2.63 -4.01
C ILE A 72 7.93 2.11 -4.66
N ALA A 73 8.04 0.79 -4.80
CA ALA A 73 9.26 0.12 -5.26
C ALA A 73 9.28 -0.11 -6.77
N ALA A 74 8.10 -0.29 -7.39
CA ALA A 74 8.00 -0.53 -8.83
C ALA A 74 6.68 -0.02 -9.42
N LEU A 75 6.75 0.42 -10.68
CA LEU A 75 5.59 0.76 -11.50
C LEU A 75 5.55 -0.15 -12.73
N CYS A 76 4.35 -0.53 -13.14
CA CYS A 76 4.10 -1.30 -14.34
C CYS A 76 2.94 -0.73 -15.14
N ASP A 77 3.19 -0.42 -16.41
CA ASP A 77 2.16 -0.01 -17.37
C ASP A 77 2.65 -0.30 -18.80
N VAL A 78 1.71 -0.60 -19.70
CA VAL A 78 2.01 -0.79 -21.12
C VAL A 78 2.14 0.54 -21.85
N TYR A 79 1.51 1.60 -21.33
CA TYR A 79 1.56 2.93 -21.92
C TYR A 79 2.72 3.73 -21.32
N GLU A 80 3.76 3.94 -22.13
CA GLU A 80 5.02 4.56 -21.71
C GLU A 80 4.87 5.89 -20.97
N PRO A 81 4.03 6.85 -21.42
CA PRO A 81 3.85 8.10 -20.68
C PRO A 81 3.40 7.88 -19.23
N TYR A 82 2.51 6.92 -18.99
CA TYR A 82 2.06 6.57 -17.64
C TYR A 82 3.11 5.81 -16.84
N LEU A 83 3.86 4.90 -17.48
CA LEU A 83 4.97 4.18 -16.84
C LEU A 83 6.10 5.12 -16.40
N TRP A 84 6.47 6.06 -17.26
CA TRP A 84 7.56 7.01 -17.01
C TRP A 84 7.14 8.22 -16.19
N ARG A 85 5.83 8.35 -15.88
CA ARG A 85 5.25 9.51 -15.22
C ARG A 85 5.56 10.81 -15.98
N ASP A 86 5.40 10.79 -17.31
CA ASP A 86 5.67 11.93 -18.18
C ASP A 86 4.43 12.34 -18.96
N ARG A 87 3.67 13.29 -18.39
CA ARG A 87 2.45 13.81 -19.01
C ARG A 87 2.69 14.49 -20.36
N THR A 88 3.89 15.02 -20.61
CA THR A 88 4.19 15.73 -21.86
C THR A 88 4.20 14.80 -23.08
N LYS A 89 4.36 13.50 -22.85
CA LYS A 89 4.36 12.45 -23.88
C LYS A 89 3.01 11.78 -24.07
N VAL A 90 1.98 12.19 -23.33
CA VAL A 90 0.62 11.66 -23.52
C VAL A 90 0.10 12.12 -24.87
N ASP A 91 -0.53 11.20 -25.60
CA ASP A 91 -1.15 11.50 -26.88
C ASP A 91 -2.15 12.67 -26.71
N PRO A 92 -2.04 13.75 -27.51
CA PRO A 92 -2.92 14.91 -27.42
C PRO A 92 -4.41 14.56 -27.47
N ARG A 93 -4.78 13.47 -28.15
CA ARG A 93 -6.16 12.97 -28.17
C ARG A 93 -6.65 12.65 -26.76
N PHE A 94 -5.87 11.98 -25.93
CA PHE A 94 -6.29 11.66 -24.57
C PHE A 94 -6.41 12.92 -23.71
N VAL A 95 -5.51 13.90 -23.88
CA VAL A 95 -5.61 15.18 -23.17
C VAL A 95 -6.88 15.93 -23.59
N LYS A 96 -7.21 15.93 -24.88
CA LYS A 96 -8.44 16.52 -25.42
C LYS A 96 -9.70 15.82 -24.91
N ASP A 97 -9.76 14.49 -25.03
CA ASP A 97 -10.97 13.70 -24.78
C ASP A 97 -11.21 13.48 -23.28
N LEU A 98 -10.15 13.35 -22.48
CA LEU A 98 -10.23 13.00 -21.06
C LEU A 98 -9.94 14.19 -20.14
N GLY A 99 -9.29 15.24 -20.62
CA GLY A 99 -9.01 16.47 -19.88
C GLY A 99 -8.33 16.20 -18.54
N ASN A 100 -9.00 16.61 -17.45
CA ASN A 100 -8.51 16.44 -16.07
C ASN A 100 -8.45 14.99 -15.58
N LYS A 101 -8.96 14.03 -16.36
CA LYS A 101 -8.79 12.59 -16.08
C LYS A 101 -7.43 12.06 -16.55
N VAL A 102 -6.66 12.82 -17.33
CA VAL A 102 -5.24 12.49 -17.55
C VAL A 102 -4.46 12.97 -16.32
N PRO A 103 -3.77 12.07 -15.60
CA PRO A 103 -3.10 12.45 -14.37
C PRO A 103 -1.95 13.44 -14.65
N PRO A 104 -1.62 14.33 -13.70
CA PRO A 104 -0.55 15.31 -13.85
C PRO A 104 0.85 14.67 -13.94
N MET A 105 1.03 13.50 -13.31
CA MET A 105 2.29 12.74 -13.26
C MET A 105 3.48 13.54 -12.70
N GLY A 106 3.26 14.18 -11.54
CA GLY A 106 4.26 15.00 -10.86
C GLY A 106 4.69 14.44 -9.51
N GLU A 107 4.53 13.12 -9.32
CA GLU A 107 4.84 12.46 -8.06
C GLU A 107 6.34 12.54 -7.75
N LYS A 108 6.69 12.82 -6.49
CA LYS A 108 8.07 12.83 -6.01
C LYS A 108 8.33 11.56 -5.21
N PHE A 109 9.08 10.64 -5.78
CA PHE A 109 9.45 9.40 -5.10
C PHE A 109 10.66 9.64 -4.19
N THR A 110 10.62 9.10 -2.97
CA THR A 110 11.79 9.10 -2.08
C THR A 110 12.95 8.30 -2.67
N LYS A 111 12.62 7.21 -3.38
CA LYS A 111 13.53 6.39 -4.17
C LYS A 111 12.86 6.10 -5.51
N GLU A 112 13.61 6.23 -6.60
CA GLU A 112 13.06 5.99 -7.93
C GLU A 112 12.55 4.54 -8.06
N PRO A 113 11.28 4.34 -8.43
CA PRO A 113 10.73 3.00 -8.62
C PRO A 113 11.28 2.39 -9.91
N VAL A 114 11.46 1.06 -9.88
CA VAL A 114 11.77 0.33 -11.10
C VAL A 114 10.55 0.27 -12.01
N ARG A 115 10.78 0.38 -13.32
CA ARG A 115 9.72 0.50 -14.32
C ARG A 115 9.72 -0.73 -15.21
N GLU A 116 8.60 -1.44 -15.22
CA GLU A 116 8.39 -2.64 -16.02
C GLU A 116 7.23 -2.44 -16.98
N LYS A 117 7.35 -2.92 -18.23
CA LYS A 117 6.21 -2.95 -19.16
C LYS A 117 5.35 -4.20 -19.01
N ASP A 118 5.91 -5.23 -18.38
CA ASP A 118 5.29 -6.53 -18.19
C ASP A 118 5.16 -6.80 -16.69
N PHE A 119 3.92 -6.94 -16.22
CA PHE A 119 3.65 -7.13 -14.80
C PHE A 119 4.29 -8.41 -14.26
N ARG A 120 4.52 -9.43 -15.10
CA ARG A 120 5.15 -10.69 -14.69
C ARG A 120 6.58 -10.47 -14.19
N LYS A 121 7.34 -9.59 -14.85
CA LYS A 121 8.68 -9.19 -14.41
C LYS A 121 8.66 -8.45 -13.08
N LEU A 122 7.64 -7.60 -12.87
CA LEU A 122 7.43 -6.96 -11.58
C LEU A 122 7.16 -8.01 -10.49
N LEU A 123 6.35 -9.04 -10.77
CA LEU A 123 6.04 -10.11 -9.80
C LEU A 123 7.24 -10.99 -9.45
N GLU A 124 8.20 -11.17 -10.36
CA GLU A 124 9.46 -11.91 -10.11
C GLU A 124 10.38 -11.24 -9.08
N ARG A 125 10.18 -9.94 -8.82
CA ARG A 125 11.02 -9.18 -7.90
C ARG A 125 10.82 -9.62 -6.45
N LYS A 126 11.90 -10.05 -5.80
CA LYS A 126 11.87 -10.49 -4.39
C LYS A 126 11.74 -9.35 -3.38
N ASP A 127 12.02 -8.11 -3.79
CA ASP A 127 11.97 -6.92 -2.94
C ASP A 127 10.60 -6.22 -2.93
N ILE A 128 9.56 -6.86 -3.48
CA ILE A 128 8.18 -6.35 -3.45
C ILE A 128 7.37 -7.21 -2.48
N ASP A 129 6.67 -6.58 -1.55
CA ASP A 129 5.85 -7.26 -0.54
C ASP A 129 4.39 -7.36 -1.00
N ALA A 130 3.88 -6.29 -1.61
CA ALA A 130 2.49 -6.17 -2.04
C ALA A 130 2.37 -5.48 -3.40
N VAL A 131 1.24 -5.70 -4.08
CA VAL A 131 0.91 -5.01 -5.35
C VAL A 131 -0.45 -4.32 -5.30
N CYS A 132 -0.53 -3.15 -5.92
CA CYS A 132 -1.77 -2.47 -6.25
C CYS A 132 -2.11 -2.72 -7.73
N ILE A 133 -3.25 -3.34 -8.00
CA ILE A 133 -3.74 -3.65 -9.34
C ILE A 133 -4.86 -2.68 -9.69
N ALA A 134 -4.63 -1.83 -10.69
CA ALA A 134 -5.56 -0.81 -11.17
C ALA A 134 -5.64 -0.79 -12.71
N THR A 135 -5.54 -1.97 -13.32
CA THR A 135 -5.73 -2.18 -14.76
C THR A 135 -7.21 -2.19 -15.14
N PRO A 136 -7.58 -2.37 -16.42
CA PRO A 136 -8.94 -2.75 -16.78
C PRO A 136 -9.36 -4.05 -16.08
N ASP A 137 -10.67 -4.16 -15.81
CA ASP A 137 -11.28 -5.21 -15.00
C ASP A 137 -11.10 -6.64 -15.53
N HIS A 138 -11.05 -6.84 -16.85
CA HIS A 138 -10.73 -8.13 -17.46
C HIS A 138 -9.33 -8.68 -17.12
N TRP A 139 -8.42 -7.84 -16.59
CA TRP A 139 -7.08 -8.28 -16.17
C TRP A 139 -6.97 -8.57 -14.67
N HIS A 140 -7.93 -8.13 -13.84
CA HIS A 140 -7.82 -8.21 -12.40
C HIS A 140 -7.62 -9.63 -11.87
N ALA A 141 -8.36 -10.60 -12.42
CA ALA A 141 -8.31 -11.97 -11.95
C ALA A 141 -6.94 -12.61 -12.17
N ILE A 142 -6.45 -12.58 -13.42
CA ILE A 142 -5.17 -13.20 -13.76
C ILE A 142 -4.01 -12.53 -13.01
N GLN A 143 -4.02 -11.20 -12.88
CA GLN A 143 -2.97 -10.48 -12.16
C GLN A 143 -3.01 -10.75 -10.66
N THR A 144 -4.20 -10.81 -10.05
CA THR A 144 -4.34 -11.14 -8.62
C THR A 144 -3.87 -12.56 -8.33
N ILE A 145 -4.29 -13.53 -9.16
CA ILE A 145 -3.90 -14.94 -9.00
C ILE A 145 -2.38 -15.08 -9.12
N LEU A 146 -1.77 -14.51 -10.17
CA LEU A 146 -0.33 -14.59 -10.38
C LEU A 146 0.45 -13.84 -9.28
N ALA A 147 -0.05 -12.70 -8.81
CA ALA A 147 0.56 -11.99 -7.69
C ALA A 147 0.53 -12.82 -6.40
N CYS A 148 -0.62 -13.46 -6.11
CA CYS A 148 -0.76 -14.32 -4.95
C CYS A 148 0.20 -15.52 -5.03
N GLN A 149 0.34 -16.13 -6.22
CA GLN A 149 1.27 -17.24 -6.48
C GLN A 149 2.74 -16.81 -6.39
N ALA A 150 3.06 -15.58 -6.77
CA ALA A 150 4.38 -14.97 -6.58
C ALA A 150 4.63 -14.54 -5.12
N GLY A 151 3.72 -14.84 -4.20
CA GLY A 151 3.87 -14.57 -2.78
C GLY A 151 3.61 -13.11 -2.39
N LYS A 152 2.92 -12.33 -3.22
CA LYS A 152 2.59 -10.92 -2.96
C LYS A 152 1.21 -10.77 -2.33
N ASP A 153 1.08 -9.85 -1.40
CA ASP A 153 -0.24 -9.34 -0.99
C ASP A 153 -0.82 -8.43 -2.06
N VAL A 154 -2.14 -8.31 -2.13
CA VAL A 154 -2.83 -7.67 -3.26
C VAL A 154 -3.88 -6.68 -2.80
N TYR A 155 -3.78 -5.45 -3.28
CA TYR A 155 -4.90 -4.54 -3.41
C TYR A 155 -5.36 -4.55 -4.87
N VAL A 156 -6.63 -4.87 -5.15
CA VAL A 156 -7.19 -4.92 -6.51
C VAL A 156 -8.39 -4.00 -6.65
N GLU A 157 -8.43 -3.18 -7.69
CA GLU A 157 -9.55 -2.27 -7.92
C GLU A 157 -10.88 -2.97 -8.23
N LYS A 158 -11.96 -2.20 -8.10
CA LYS A 158 -13.30 -2.60 -8.50
C LYS A 158 -13.59 -2.17 -9.95
N PRO A 159 -14.44 -2.88 -10.70
CA PRO A 159 -15.10 -4.14 -10.34
C PRO A 159 -14.09 -5.30 -10.25
N LEU A 160 -14.35 -6.26 -9.36
CA LEU A 160 -13.36 -7.28 -9.01
C LEU A 160 -12.93 -8.14 -10.21
N THR A 161 -13.90 -8.57 -11.02
CA THR A 161 -13.69 -9.47 -12.16
C THR A 161 -14.95 -9.52 -13.03
N ILE A 162 -14.87 -10.14 -14.21
CA ILE A 162 -15.99 -10.26 -15.15
C ILE A 162 -16.92 -11.43 -14.80
N THR A 163 -16.37 -12.54 -14.31
CA THR A 163 -17.15 -13.77 -14.04
C THR A 163 -17.08 -14.21 -12.57
N ILE A 164 -18.12 -14.89 -12.10
CA ILE A 164 -18.14 -15.49 -10.75
C ILE A 164 -17.02 -16.53 -10.60
N ALA A 165 -16.73 -17.29 -11.66
CA ALA A 165 -15.71 -18.34 -11.66
C ALA A 165 -14.31 -17.76 -11.39
N GLU A 166 -13.95 -16.66 -12.05
CA GLU A 166 -12.69 -15.93 -11.79
C GLU A 166 -12.61 -15.48 -10.34
N GLY A 167 -13.69 -14.88 -9.81
CA GLY A 167 -13.71 -14.39 -8.43
C GLY A 167 -13.52 -15.51 -7.40
N ARG A 168 -14.16 -16.67 -7.62
CA ARG A 168 -13.93 -17.87 -6.79
C ARG A 168 -12.48 -18.32 -6.85
N ARG A 169 -11.87 -18.32 -8.04
CA ARG A 169 -10.47 -18.72 -8.21
C ARG A 169 -9.49 -17.76 -7.54
N MET A 170 -9.77 -16.46 -7.55
CA MET A 170 -8.99 -15.45 -6.82
C MET A 170 -9.02 -15.73 -5.31
N VAL A 171 -10.21 -15.97 -4.73
CA VAL A 171 -10.36 -16.27 -3.30
C VAL A 171 -9.68 -17.58 -2.92
N GLU A 172 -9.82 -18.62 -3.74
CA GLU A 172 -9.16 -19.91 -3.53
C GLU A 172 -7.65 -19.75 -3.52
N THR A 173 -7.10 -19.06 -4.53
CA THR A 173 -5.65 -18.83 -4.66
C THR A 173 -5.11 -18.04 -3.48
N ALA A 174 -5.78 -16.94 -3.09
CA ALA A 174 -5.37 -16.12 -1.95
C ALA A 174 -5.29 -16.94 -0.64
N ARG A 175 -6.24 -17.85 -0.42
CA ARG A 175 -6.25 -18.75 0.74
C ARG A 175 -5.15 -19.81 0.65
N GLN A 176 -4.98 -20.43 -0.52
CA GLN A 176 -3.95 -21.46 -0.75
C GLN A 176 -2.53 -20.91 -0.56
N THR A 177 -2.27 -19.68 -1.00
CA THR A 177 -0.96 -19.04 -0.88
C THR A 177 -0.80 -18.19 0.38
N ASN A 178 -1.83 -18.18 1.25
CA ASN A 178 -1.88 -17.39 2.49
C ASN A 178 -1.49 -15.93 2.27
N ARG A 179 -2.16 -15.26 1.32
CA ARG A 179 -1.97 -13.85 0.97
C ARG A 179 -3.15 -13.00 1.40
N VAL A 180 -2.85 -11.76 1.79
CA VAL A 180 -3.86 -10.75 2.09
C VAL A 180 -4.32 -10.13 0.78
N VAL A 181 -5.63 -10.21 0.51
CA VAL A 181 -6.23 -9.61 -0.68
C VAL A 181 -7.38 -8.69 -0.28
N GLN A 182 -7.30 -7.44 -0.72
CA GLN A 182 -8.32 -6.42 -0.52
C GLN A 182 -8.82 -5.88 -1.85
N VAL A 183 -10.15 -5.79 -1.98
CA VAL A 183 -10.79 -5.11 -3.11
C VAL A 183 -10.95 -3.63 -2.80
N GLY A 184 -10.73 -2.75 -3.78
CA GLY A 184 -10.81 -1.30 -3.71
C GLY A 184 -12.22 -0.73 -3.51
N LEU A 185 -12.93 -1.21 -2.49
CA LEU A 185 -14.25 -0.76 -2.09
C LEU A 185 -14.14 0.49 -1.21
N ASN A 186 -13.59 1.58 -1.75
CA ASN A 186 -13.21 2.79 -1.00
C ASN A 186 -14.31 3.33 -0.07
N ARG A 187 -15.58 3.23 -0.48
CA ARG A 187 -16.72 3.68 0.33
C ARG A 187 -16.83 2.96 1.68
N ARG A 188 -16.40 1.69 1.79
CA ARG A 188 -16.38 0.97 3.08
C ARG A 188 -15.39 1.59 4.08
N GLY A 189 -14.35 2.26 3.59
CA GLY A 189 -13.37 2.97 4.41
C GLY A 189 -13.80 4.37 4.83
N SER A 190 -14.85 4.96 4.24
CA SER A 190 -15.28 6.32 4.56
C SER A 190 -15.96 6.39 5.93
N SER A 191 -15.63 7.43 6.71
CA SER A 191 -16.21 7.69 8.03
C SER A 191 -17.74 7.76 8.00
N VAL A 192 -18.29 8.44 6.99
CA VAL A 192 -19.74 8.58 6.79
C VAL A 192 -20.43 7.22 6.66
N TYR A 193 -19.84 6.30 5.90
CA TYR A 193 -20.41 4.95 5.76
C TYR A 193 -20.20 4.09 7.00
N ARG A 194 -19.08 4.24 7.73
CA ARG A 194 -18.88 3.54 9.00
C ARG A 194 -19.90 3.98 10.05
N GLU A 195 -20.17 5.28 10.14
CA GLU A 195 -21.20 5.83 11.02
C GLU A 195 -22.59 5.32 10.64
N ALA A 196 -22.92 5.35 9.34
CA ALA A 196 -24.21 4.83 8.85
C ALA A 196 -24.38 3.34 9.19
N VAL A 197 -23.33 2.52 9.06
CA VAL A 197 -23.37 1.11 9.51
C VAL A 197 -23.62 1.01 11.01
N GLY A 198 -22.98 1.86 11.82
CA GLY A 198 -23.21 1.92 13.26
C GLY A 198 -24.66 2.22 13.63
N LEU A 199 -25.29 3.20 12.96
CA LEU A 199 -26.71 3.54 13.19
C LEU A 199 -27.66 2.41 12.79
N VAL A 200 -27.39 1.74 11.67
CA VAL A 200 -28.20 0.60 11.21
C VAL A 200 -28.06 -0.58 12.19
N SER A 201 -26.83 -0.98 12.51
CA SER A 201 -26.56 -2.11 13.40
C SER A 201 -26.95 -1.84 14.86
N GLY A 202 -26.94 -0.57 15.29
CA GLY A 202 -27.40 -0.13 16.60
C GLY A 202 -28.92 -0.06 16.75
N GLY A 203 -29.68 -0.38 15.69
CA GLY A 203 -31.14 -0.43 15.73
C GLY A 203 -31.84 0.93 15.63
N THR A 204 -31.11 2.02 15.35
CA THR A 204 -31.67 3.39 15.26
C THR A 204 -32.79 3.50 14.22
N LEU A 205 -32.71 2.73 13.13
CA LEU A 205 -33.72 2.71 12.06
C LEU A 205 -34.89 1.75 12.34
N GLY A 206 -34.85 0.99 13.43
CA GLY A 206 -35.78 -0.12 13.66
C GLY A 206 -35.67 -1.21 12.60
N ARG A 207 -36.80 -1.86 12.27
CA ARG A 207 -36.85 -2.93 11.26
C ARG A 207 -36.75 -2.34 9.86
N VAL A 208 -35.62 -2.54 9.19
CA VAL A 208 -35.43 -2.18 7.78
C VAL A 208 -36.31 -3.06 6.88
N THR A 209 -37.19 -2.43 6.09
CA THR A 209 -38.10 -3.14 5.15
C THR A 209 -37.71 -2.96 3.68
N LEU A 210 -36.95 -1.92 3.34
CA LEU A 210 -36.54 -1.61 1.98
C LEU A 210 -35.18 -0.91 1.97
N ALA A 211 -34.32 -1.30 1.02
CA ALA A 211 -33.11 -0.57 0.67
C ALA A 211 -33.07 -0.35 -0.84
N ARG A 212 -32.69 0.86 -1.26
CA ARG A 212 -32.54 1.22 -2.69
C ARG A 212 -31.18 1.86 -2.91
N ALA A 213 -30.43 1.30 -3.86
CA ALA A 213 -29.15 1.85 -4.30
C ALA A 213 -29.20 2.13 -5.81
N VAL A 214 -28.73 3.32 -6.21
CA VAL A 214 -28.66 3.72 -7.61
C VAL A 214 -27.27 4.31 -7.86
N TYR A 215 -26.64 3.91 -8.96
CA TYR A 215 -25.41 4.53 -9.44
C TYR A 215 -25.71 5.23 -10.76
N THR A 216 -25.84 6.55 -10.72
CA THR A 216 -25.97 7.38 -11.92
C THR A 216 -24.60 8.00 -12.24
N SER A 217 -24.13 7.77 -13.46
CA SER A 217 -22.94 8.41 -13.99
C SER A 217 -23.23 8.91 -15.39
N ARG A 218 -22.88 10.17 -15.67
CA ARG A 218 -22.99 10.73 -17.02
C ARG A 218 -21.81 10.19 -17.84
N MET A 219 -22.00 9.02 -18.46
CA MET A 219 -20.96 8.33 -19.24
C MET A 219 -20.97 8.68 -20.73
N PHE A 220 -21.98 9.42 -21.21
CA PHE A 220 -21.99 9.97 -22.57
C PHE A 220 -21.16 11.24 -22.65
N PRO A 221 -20.41 11.47 -23.75
CA PRO A 221 -19.70 12.72 -23.96
C PRO A 221 -20.71 13.86 -24.12
N ASN A 222 -20.48 14.94 -23.37
CA ASN A 222 -20.93 16.27 -23.77
C ASN A 222 -19.85 16.86 -24.68
#